data_AF-A0A1G0FQ76-F1
#
_entry.id   AF-A0A1G0FQ76-F1
#
_cell.length_a   1.000
_cell.length_b   1.000
_cell.length_c   1.000
_cell.angle_alpha   90.00
_cell.angle_beta   90.00
_cell.angle_gamma   90.00
#
_symmetry.space_group_name_H-M   'P 1'
#
loop_
_entity.id
_entity.type
_entity.pdbx_description
1 polymer ?
#
loop_
_entity_poly.entity_id
_entity_poly.type
_entity_poly.pdbx_seq_one_letter_code
_entity_poly.pdbx_strand_id
1 'polypeptide(L)'
;MDGGVGVAGNPCFQAAIEAIHFSGGRYSPGSVRMLSFGTGRSPHPIDAPRANIVGWGTWILGELLEDAGDWQSYITRREYGLTGRVDFRRYQLDLTMQVMADLGVPIAPGVDVGRIDMDSVWAVELLERIGRAFADRIDFDNPAGLDLGASSYPYARRLP
;
A
#
# COMPACT_ATOMS: atom_id res chain seq x y z
N MET A 1 -4.16 21.72 5.65
CA MET A 1 -3.33 20.71 6.32
C MET A 1 -3.68 19.39 5.66
N ASP A 2 -2.74 18.86 4.88
CA ASP A 2 -2.94 17.60 4.17
C ASP A 2 -3.11 16.46 5.18
N GLY A 3 -4.07 15.57 4.94
CA GLY A 3 -4.42 14.47 5.86
C GLY A 3 -3.29 13.44 6.04
N GLY A 4 -2.25 13.49 5.19
CA GLY A 4 -1.08 12.61 5.24
C GLY A 4 -0.10 12.87 6.40
N VAL A 5 -0.19 14.00 7.12
CA VAL A 5 0.72 14.31 8.25
C VAL A 5 0.23 13.66 9.56
N GLY A 6 -0.97 13.08 9.59
CA GLY A 6 -1.55 12.45 10.77
C GLY A 6 -1.84 10.98 10.58
N VAL A 7 -0.86 10.09 10.73
CA VAL A 7 -1.03 8.66 11.11
C VAL A 7 -2.05 7.86 10.24
N ALA A 8 -2.38 8.35 9.05
CA ALA A 8 -3.45 7.83 8.19
C ALA A 8 -2.98 7.75 6.73
N GLY A 9 -1.80 7.14 6.50
CA GLY A 9 -1.34 6.82 5.14
C GLY A 9 -2.30 5.89 4.38
N ASN A 10 -3.19 5.19 5.10
CA ASN A 10 -4.32 4.45 4.55
C ASN A 10 -5.55 4.59 5.49
N PRO A 11 -6.62 5.30 5.10
CA PRO A 11 -7.78 5.56 5.98
C PRO A 11 -8.71 4.35 6.13
N CYS A 12 -8.26 3.15 5.77
CA CYS A 12 -9.12 1.97 5.69
C CYS A 12 -9.74 1.57 7.03
N PHE A 13 -9.04 1.76 8.14
CA PHE A 13 -9.56 1.41 9.45
C PHE A 13 -10.70 2.35 9.87
N GLN A 14 -10.51 3.65 9.68
CA GLN A 14 -11.55 4.64 9.97
C GLN A 14 -12.77 4.44 9.08
N ALA A 15 -12.58 4.18 7.79
CA ALA A 15 -13.69 3.88 6.89
C ALA A 15 -14.44 2.59 7.27
N ALA A 16 -13.75 1.56 7.78
CA ALA A 16 -14.40 0.36 8.32
C ALA A 16 -15.22 0.68 9.59
N ILE A 17 -14.69 1.49 10.51
CA ILE A 17 -15.43 1.96 11.69
C ILE A 17 -16.68 2.73 11.28
N GLU A 18 -16.55 3.70 10.38
CA GLU A 18 -17.67 4.53 9.93
C GLU A 18 -18.76 3.69 9.27
N ALA A 19 -18.37 2.74 8.41
CA ALA A 19 -19.32 1.83 7.76
C ALA A 19 -20.06 0.97 8.79
N ILE A 20 -19.36 0.35 9.73
CA ILE A 20 -19.95 -0.63 10.66
C ILE A 20 -20.71 0.04 11.81
N HIS A 21 -20.25 1.19 12.30
CA HIS A 21 -20.77 1.80 13.53
C HIS A 21 -21.57 3.09 13.32
N PHE A 22 -21.31 3.85 12.25
CA PHE A 22 -21.86 5.21 12.09
C PHE A 22 -22.71 5.39 10.82
N SER A 23 -22.93 4.33 10.05
CA SER A 23 -23.71 4.38 8.81
C SER A 23 -25.24 4.38 9.01
N GLY A 24 -25.73 4.35 10.25
CA GLY A 24 -27.15 4.24 10.56
C GLY A 24 -27.77 2.91 10.10
N GLY A 25 -26.97 1.85 10.01
CA GLY A 25 -27.41 0.52 9.58
C GLY A 25 -27.42 0.29 8.06
N ARG A 26 -26.96 1.25 7.25
CA ARG A 26 -26.86 1.09 5.78
C ARG A 26 -25.90 -0.02 5.36
N TYR A 27 -24.86 -0.26 6.15
CA TYR A 27 -23.88 -1.31 5.92
C TYR A 27 -24.00 -2.36 7.01
N SER A 28 -24.61 -3.51 6.68
CA SER A 28 -24.72 -4.63 7.60
C SER A 28 -23.39 -5.39 7.70
N PRO A 29 -22.86 -5.66 8.91
CA PRO A 29 -21.67 -6.49 9.08
C PRO A 29 -21.82 -7.83 8.35
N GLY A 30 -20.78 -8.25 7.65
CA GLY A 30 -20.76 -9.48 6.84
C GLY A 30 -21.37 -9.34 5.43
N SER A 31 -21.94 -8.18 5.10
CA SER A 31 -22.43 -7.85 3.76
C SER A 31 -21.68 -6.66 3.14
N VAL A 32 -20.54 -6.28 3.71
CA VAL A 32 -19.71 -5.15 3.25
C VAL A 32 -18.47 -5.69 2.57
N ARG A 33 -18.20 -5.25 1.34
CA ARG A 33 -16.90 -5.41 0.69
C ARG A 33 -16.17 -4.07 0.69
N MET A 34 -14.93 -4.08 1.14
CA MET A 34 -14.08 -2.90 1.23
C MET A 34 -12.82 -3.09 0.39
N LEU A 35 -12.60 -2.21 -0.58
CA LEU A 35 -11.43 -2.22 -1.44
C LEU A 35 -10.51 -1.06 -1.02
N SER A 36 -9.26 -1.37 -0.67
CA SER A 36 -8.25 -0.39 -0.26
C SER A 36 -7.11 -0.35 -1.27
N PHE A 37 -6.99 0.78 -1.98
CA PHE A 37 -5.97 1.01 -3.01
C PHE A 37 -4.82 1.83 -2.44
N GLY A 38 -3.60 1.36 -2.68
CA GLY A 38 -2.38 2.05 -2.28
C GLY A 38 -1.83 2.89 -3.41
N THR A 39 -0.95 3.81 -3.08
CA THR A 39 -0.32 4.73 -4.04
C THR A 39 1.03 4.21 -4.55
N GLY A 40 1.36 2.95 -4.27
CA GLY A 40 2.71 2.42 -4.42
C GLY A 40 3.56 2.64 -3.17
N ARG A 41 4.49 1.72 -2.91
CA ARG A 41 5.54 1.86 -1.88
C ARG A 41 6.89 2.01 -2.55
N SER A 42 7.68 2.98 -2.12
CA SER A 42 9.07 3.06 -2.56
C SER A 42 9.91 2.22 -1.61
N PRO A 43 10.75 1.29 -2.10
CA PRO A 43 11.73 0.66 -1.23
C PRO A 43 12.65 1.76 -0.70
N HIS A 44 12.80 1.85 0.62
CA HIS A 44 13.74 2.75 1.27
C HIS A 44 15.00 1.97 1.69
N PRO A 45 15.91 1.55 0.78
CA PRO A 45 17.19 1.00 1.21
C PRO A 45 18.06 2.13 1.74
N ILE A 46 18.42 2.09 3.03
CA ILE A 46 19.46 2.95 3.57
C ILE A 46 20.84 2.34 3.28
N ASP A 47 21.70 3.11 2.61
CA ASP A 47 23.13 2.81 2.52
C ASP A 47 23.79 3.19 3.86
N ALA A 48 23.63 2.32 4.86
CA ALA A 48 24.09 2.53 6.24
C ALA A 48 25.56 3.02 6.35
N PRO A 49 26.51 2.53 5.53
CA PRO A 49 27.88 3.06 5.47
C PRO A 49 28.03 4.53 5.07
N ARG A 50 27.07 5.11 4.33
CA ARG A 50 27.16 6.47 3.75
C ARG A 50 26.15 7.46 4.35
N ALA A 51 25.21 6.98 5.15
CA ALA A 51 24.17 7.80 5.75
C ALA A 51 24.71 8.64 6.93
N ASN A 52 24.55 9.96 6.83
CA ASN A 52 24.77 10.88 7.94
C ASN A 52 23.52 10.97 8.84
N ILE A 53 23.61 11.69 9.98
CA ILE A 53 22.52 11.75 10.97
C ILE A 53 21.18 12.28 10.40
N VAL A 54 21.24 13.15 9.38
CA VAL A 54 20.05 13.67 8.69
C VAL A 54 19.48 12.62 7.72
N GLY A 55 20.33 11.87 7.03
CA GLY A 55 19.94 10.72 6.20
C GLY A 55 19.29 9.60 7.02
N TRP A 56 19.82 9.32 8.21
CA TRP A 56 19.19 8.41 9.15
C TRP A 56 17.84 8.93 9.67
N GLY A 57 17.74 10.21 10.03
CA GLY A 57 16.49 10.81 10.51
C GLY A 57 15.38 10.82 9.47
N THR A 58 15.72 11.12 8.21
CA THR A 58 14.77 11.08 7.08
C THR A 58 14.34 9.67 6.74
N TRP A 59 15.25 8.70 6.75
CA TRP A 59 14.92 7.28 6.57
C TRP A 59 13.99 6.76 7.67
N ILE A 60 14.29 7.02 8.95
CA ILE A 60 13.43 6.61 10.07
C ILE A 60 12.03 7.22 9.94
N LEU A 61 11.93 8.50 9.56
CA LEU A 61 10.64 9.15 9.41
C LEU A 61 9.82 8.55 8.25
N GLY A 62 10.48 8.24 7.12
CA GLY A 62 9.86 7.57 5.98
C GLY A 62 9.35 6.17 6.35
N GLU A 63 10.20 5.37 7.01
CA GLU A 63 9.84 4.02 7.46
C GLU A 63 8.66 4.06 8.45
N LEU A 64 8.64 5.00 9.40
CA LEU A 64 7.55 5.12 10.37
C LEU A 64 6.22 5.50 9.72
N LEU A 65 6.23 6.29 8.65
CA LEU A 65 5.01 6.69 7.92
C LEU A 65 4.47 5.54 7.06
N GLU A 66 5.35 4.79 6.38
CA GLU A 66 4.96 3.59 5.63
C GLU A 66 4.45 2.50 6.57
N ASP A 67 5.15 2.25 7.68
CA ASP A 67 4.73 1.31 8.73
C ASP A 67 3.36 1.70 9.29
N ALA A 68 3.09 2.99 9.54
CA ALA A 68 1.77 3.44 9.99
C ALA A 68 0.64 3.12 8.99
N GLY A 69 0.87 3.24 7.68
CA GLY A 69 -0.09 2.87 6.64
C GLY A 69 -0.31 1.35 6.56
N ASP A 70 0.76 0.57 6.73
CA ASP A 70 0.70 -0.88 6.77
C ASP A 70 0.01 -1.39 8.05
N TRP A 71 0.21 -0.73 9.20
CA TRP A 71 -0.50 -0.99 10.46
C TRP A 71 -2.00 -0.76 10.33
N GLN A 72 -2.45 0.32 9.68
CA GLN A 72 -3.89 0.55 9.45
C GLN A 72 -4.51 -0.57 8.62
N SER A 73 -3.79 -1.03 7.59
CA SER A 73 -4.22 -2.15 6.73
C SER A 73 -4.28 -3.46 7.52
N TYR A 74 -3.27 -3.73 8.34
CA TYR A 74 -3.18 -4.89 9.21
C TYR A 74 -4.30 -4.93 10.25
N ILE A 75 -4.52 -3.85 10.98
CA ILE A 75 -5.57 -3.78 12.01
C ILE A 75 -6.96 -3.91 11.35
N THR A 76 -7.19 -3.28 10.19
CA THR A 76 -8.45 -3.43 9.46
C THR A 76 -8.70 -4.88 9.06
N ARG A 77 -7.68 -5.55 8.51
CA ARG A 77 -7.73 -6.98 8.19
C ARG A 77 -8.05 -7.82 9.43
N ARG A 78 -7.37 -7.56 10.55
CA ARG A 78 -7.51 -8.36 11.78
C ARG A 78 -8.87 -8.18 12.44
N GLU A 79 -9.32 -6.95 12.62
CA GLU A 79 -10.52 -6.63 13.41
C GLU A 79 -11.82 -6.79 12.60
N TYR A 80 -11.78 -6.54 11.28
CA TYR A 80 -12.98 -6.57 10.43
C TYR A 80 -12.93 -7.65 9.36
N GLY A 81 -11.75 -7.91 8.77
CA GLY A 81 -11.55 -8.93 7.74
C GLY A 81 -11.69 -10.36 8.28
N LEU A 82 -10.83 -10.73 9.23
CA LEU A 82 -10.77 -12.09 9.80
C LEU A 82 -11.99 -12.43 10.64
N THR A 83 -12.69 -11.43 11.16
CA THR A 83 -13.95 -11.60 11.90
C THR A 83 -15.17 -11.73 10.98
N GLY A 84 -14.98 -11.62 9.66
CA GLY A 84 -16.05 -11.70 8.67
C GLY A 84 -17.01 -10.52 8.71
N ARG A 85 -16.69 -9.42 9.41
CA ARG A 85 -17.54 -8.22 9.48
C ARG A 85 -17.42 -7.39 8.21
N VAL A 86 -16.28 -7.44 7.53
CA VAL A 86 -16.01 -6.79 6.23
C VAL A 86 -15.18 -7.72 5.36
N ASP A 87 -15.58 -7.95 4.12
CA ASP A 87 -14.74 -8.52 3.06
C ASP A 87 -13.71 -7.46 2.63
N PHE A 88 -12.63 -7.36 3.40
CA PHE A 88 -11.55 -6.40 3.16
C PHE A 88 -10.64 -6.91 2.04
N ARG A 89 -10.19 -6.06 1.13
CA ARG A 89 -9.25 -6.42 0.05
C ARG A 89 -8.25 -5.29 -0.16
N ARG A 90 -6.97 -5.64 -0.22
CA ARG A 90 -5.88 -4.68 -0.36
C ARG A 90 -5.28 -4.79 -1.75
N TYR A 91 -5.07 -3.65 -2.39
CA TYR A 91 -4.39 -3.53 -3.67
C TYR A 91 -3.20 -2.60 -3.50
N GLN A 92 -1.98 -3.15 -3.59
CA GLN A 92 -0.73 -2.42 -3.39
C GLN A 92 0.36 -2.97 -4.32
N LEU A 93 1.34 -2.13 -4.63
CA LEU A 93 2.56 -2.54 -5.30
C LEU A 93 3.78 -1.80 -4.76
N ASP A 94 4.96 -2.39 -4.92
CA ASP A 94 6.23 -1.72 -4.68
C ASP A 94 6.76 -1.15 -6.00
N LEU A 95 7.23 0.10 -5.97
CA LEU A 95 7.86 0.79 -7.09
C LEU A 95 9.32 0.30 -7.27
N THR A 96 9.47 -0.97 -7.58
CA THR A 96 10.77 -1.63 -7.81
C THR A 96 10.93 -2.03 -9.27
N MET A 97 12.18 -2.10 -9.75
CA MET A 97 12.48 -2.64 -11.08
C MET A 97 11.94 -4.07 -11.27
N GLN A 98 11.93 -4.88 -10.21
CA GLN A 98 11.38 -6.25 -10.27
C GLN A 98 9.88 -6.24 -10.52
N VAL A 99 9.11 -5.46 -9.77
CA VAL A 99 7.65 -5.35 -9.96
C VAL A 99 7.32 -4.75 -11.32
N MET A 100 8.11 -3.77 -11.80
CA MET A 100 7.92 -3.23 -13.15
C MET A 100 8.14 -4.30 -14.23
N ALA A 101 9.14 -5.17 -14.06
CA ALA A 101 9.37 -6.30 -14.95
C ALA A 101 8.21 -7.31 -14.89
N ASP A 102 7.72 -7.64 -13.69
CA ASP A 102 6.59 -8.55 -13.50
C ASP A 102 5.30 -8.00 -14.12
N LEU A 103 5.11 -6.67 -14.09
CA LEU A 103 4.01 -5.96 -14.75
C LEU A 103 4.22 -5.77 -16.27
N GLY A 104 5.41 -6.03 -16.79
CA GLY A 104 5.74 -5.81 -18.20
C GLY A 104 5.85 -4.33 -18.58
N VAL A 105 6.12 -3.45 -17.62
CA VAL A 105 6.25 -2.00 -17.83
C VAL A 105 7.71 -1.65 -18.16
N PRO A 106 8.03 -1.19 -19.37
CA PRO A 106 9.41 -0.85 -19.72
C PRO A 106 9.87 0.42 -18.99
N ILE A 107 11.02 0.35 -18.33
CA ILE A 107 11.65 1.48 -17.65
C ILE A 107 12.83 1.98 -18.48
N ALA A 108 12.88 3.29 -18.73
CA ALA A 108 13.96 3.89 -19.51
C ALA A 108 15.30 3.78 -18.77
N PRO A 109 16.44 3.64 -19.49
CA PRO A 109 17.75 3.61 -18.85
C PRO A 109 18.00 4.85 -17.98
N GLY A 110 18.46 4.63 -16.74
CA GLY A 110 18.75 5.70 -15.79
C GLY A 110 17.54 6.24 -15.01
N VAL A 111 16.33 5.73 -15.25
CA VAL A 111 15.16 6.03 -14.42
C VAL A 111 15.16 5.14 -13.19
N ASP A 112 15.13 5.76 -12.01
CA ASP A 112 14.97 5.09 -10.73
C ASP A 112 13.52 5.25 -10.25
N VAL A 113 12.72 4.19 -10.41
CA VAL A 113 11.31 4.16 -10.01
C VAL A 113 11.10 4.30 -8.51
N GLY A 114 12.09 3.93 -7.68
CA GLY A 114 12.00 4.08 -6.22
C GLY A 114 12.19 5.53 -5.75
N ARG A 115 12.52 6.46 -6.65
CA ARG A 115 12.77 7.88 -6.35
C ARG A 115 11.76 8.81 -7.00
N ILE A 116 10.60 8.28 -7.38
CA ILE A 116 9.49 9.07 -7.90
C ILE A 116 8.81 9.76 -6.72
N ASP A 117 9.21 11.00 -6.47
CA ASP A 117 8.58 11.87 -5.46
C ASP A 117 7.37 12.61 -6.06
N MET A 118 6.54 13.22 -5.19
CA MET A 118 5.34 13.97 -5.57
C MET A 118 5.60 15.10 -6.59
N ASP A 119 6.81 15.67 -6.58
CA ASP A 119 7.22 16.75 -7.48
C ASP A 119 7.76 16.24 -8.84
N SER A 120 7.77 14.92 -9.07
CA SER A 120 8.25 14.29 -10.30
C SER A 120 7.24 14.39 -11.44
N VAL A 121 7.03 15.60 -11.96
CA VAL A 121 6.10 15.85 -13.08
C VAL A 121 6.45 15.02 -14.31
N TRP A 122 7.74 14.71 -14.52
CA TRP A 122 8.20 13.83 -15.59
C TRP A 122 7.68 12.39 -15.49
N ALA A 123 7.30 11.95 -14.28
CA ALA A 123 6.91 10.58 -14.01
C ALA A 123 5.42 10.32 -14.23
N VAL A 124 4.59 11.34 -14.53
CA VAL A 124 3.13 11.21 -14.64
C VAL A 124 2.72 10.14 -15.66
N GLU A 125 3.29 10.16 -16.86
CA GLU A 125 2.99 9.16 -17.90
C GLU A 125 3.48 7.76 -17.50
N LEU A 126 4.59 7.68 -16.78
CA LEU A 126 5.12 6.42 -16.26
C LEU A 126 4.19 5.85 -15.18
N LEU A 127 3.76 6.66 -14.22
CA LEU A 127 2.81 6.28 -13.17
C LEU A 127 1.46 5.86 -13.75
N GLU A 128 0.98 6.53 -14.80
CA GLU A 128 -0.23 6.11 -15.51
C GLU A 128 -0.07 4.71 -16.13
N ARG A 129 1.04 4.46 -16.82
CA ARG A 129 1.33 3.15 -17.41
C ARG A 129 1.44 2.06 -16.35
N ILE A 130 2.10 2.35 -15.24
CA ILE A 130 2.20 1.45 -14.08
C ILE A 130 0.81 1.15 -13.53
N GLY A 131 0.00 2.19 -13.30
CA GLY A 131 -1.37 2.05 -12.80
C GLY A 131 -2.27 1.22 -13.71
N ARG A 132 -2.17 1.42 -15.04
CA ARG A 132 -2.91 0.60 -16.03
C ARG A 132 -2.47 -0.86 -16.01
N ALA A 133 -1.15 -1.11 -16.07
CA ALA A 133 -0.62 -2.47 -16.04
C ALA A 133 -0.97 -3.19 -14.72
N PHE A 134 -0.97 -2.48 -13.60
CA PHE A 134 -1.42 -3.01 -12.32
C PHE A 134 -2.91 -3.31 -12.32
N ALA A 135 -3.75 -2.40 -12.81
CA ALA A 135 -5.20 -2.60 -12.91
C ALA A 135 -5.57 -3.83 -13.76
N ASP A 136 -4.83 -4.09 -14.84
CA ASP A 136 -5.02 -5.27 -15.69
C ASP A 136 -4.70 -6.60 -14.97
N ARG A 137 -3.97 -6.55 -13.85
CA ARG A 137 -3.68 -7.72 -12.99
C ARG A 137 -4.70 -7.92 -11.88
N ILE A 138 -5.59 -6.96 -11.64
CA ILE A 138 -6.53 -7.04 -10.53
C ILE A 138 -7.64 -8.05 -10.85
N ASP A 139 -7.66 -9.14 -10.08
CA ASP A 139 -8.84 -9.97 -9.92
C ASP A 139 -9.65 -9.46 -8.72
N PHE A 140 -10.75 -8.75 -9.00
CA PHE A 140 -11.63 -8.21 -7.96
C PHE A 140 -12.38 -9.28 -7.18
N ASP A 141 -12.41 -10.53 -7.66
CA ASP A 141 -13.07 -11.65 -7.00
C ASP A 141 -12.12 -12.44 -6.08
N ASN A 142 -10.81 -12.27 -6.22
CA ASN A 142 -9.83 -12.81 -5.28
C ASN A 142 -9.93 -12.12 -3.89
N PRO A 143 -10.30 -12.85 -2.80
CA PRO A 143 -10.45 -12.26 -1.47
C PRO A 143 -9.11 -11.83 -0.83
N ALA A 144 -7.97 -12.29 -1.36
CA ALA A 144 -6.67 -11.82 -0.91
C ALA A 144 -6.37 -10.38 -1.37
N GLY A 145 -7.01 -9.92 -2.45
CA GLY A 145 -6.60 -8.73 -3.18
C GLY A 145 -5.35 -8.98 -4.03
N LEU A 146 -4.55 -7.95 -4.26
CA LEU A 146 -3.30 -8.02 -5.02
C LEU A 146 -2.21 -7.17 -4.36
N ASP A 147 -1.13 -7.81 -3.92
CA ASP A 147 0.04 -7.14 -3.35
C ASP A 147 1.29 -7.60 -4.10
N LEU A 148 1.91 -6.69 -4.84
CA LEU A 148 3.11 -6.95 -5.66
C LEU A 148 4.32 -6.25 -5.03
N GLY A 149 5.05 -6.92 -4.15
CA GLY A 149 6.16 -6.29 -3.43
C GLY A 149 7.10 -7.26 -2.72
N ALA A 150 8.23 -6.79 -2.21
CA ALA A 150 9.20 -7.63 -1.50
C ALA A 150 8.61 -8.20 -0.19
N SER A 151 7.59 -7.54 0.38
CA SER A 151 6.83 -8.03 1.53
C SER A 151 5.78 -9.09 1.19
N SER A 152 5.61 -9.49 -0.09
CA SER A 152 4.59 -10.46 -0.50
C SER A 152 4.94 -11.93 -0.15
N TYR A 153 5.96 -12.16 0.70
CA TYR A 153 6.22 -13.47 1.30
C TYR A 153 5.29 -13.75 2.48
N PRO A 154 4.78 -14.99 2.62
CA PRO A 154 3.52 -15.26 3.29
C PRO A 154 3.66 -15.24 4.80
N TYR A 155 3.00 -14.29 5.47
CA TYR A 155 2.70 -14.37 6.90
C TYR A 155 1.77 -15.55 7.26
N ALA A 156 1.31 -16.33 6.26
CA ALA A 156 0.43 -17.49 6.43
C ALA A 156 1.15 -18.82 6.77
N ARG A 157 2.47 -18.83 7.02
CA ARG A 157 3.19 -20.05 7.46
C ARG A 157 4.07 -19.80 8.68
N ARG A 158 3.44 -19.60 9.84
CA ARG A 158 3.97 -20.00 11.15
C ARG A 158 2.94 -19.71 12.24
N LEU A 159 2.09 -20.70 12.52
CA LEU A 159 1.75 -21.03 13.91
C LEU A 159 2.06 -22.52 14.09
N PRO A 160 2.68 -22.92 15.21
CA PRO A 160 2.96 -24.32 15.53
C PRO A 160 1.68 -25.15 15.69
#